data_AF-A0A3D6CFH7-F1
#
_entry.id   AF-A0A3D6CFH7-F1
#
_cell.length_a   1.000
_cell.length_b   1.000
_cell.length_c   1.000
_cell.angle_alpha   90.00
_cell.angle_beta   90.00
_cell.angle_gamma   90.00
#
_symmetry.space_group_name_H-M   'P 1'
#
loop_
_entity.id
_entity.type
_entity.pdbx_description
1 polymer ?
#
loop_
_entity_poly.entity_id
_entity_poly.type
_entity_poly.pdbx_seq_one_letter_code
_entity_poly.pdbx_strand_id
1 'polypeptide(L)'
;MKKLIVSFLVLFISQWAIAQQIGRVLFTKNGQLESIEMELPETVVLKLSKDGQISQWGANRYAGRDEILREKLDPYVGRVEYYRENDNEAFRGKIRSIGTIAITYYASFDNPAFAGKIKSIGSLQFDYYTLRDNEAFKGNIKRIGNADIAWYSTFDLDDLKGKLKSIGNTSITYYSSLDDTFIRGKVKSIGGSTYQYYTSFDRKELRGLLKSGQPVRTVNGIKYLVRF
;
A
#
# COMPACT_ATOMS: atom_id res chain seq x y z
N MET A 1 49.05 -9.97 10.32
CA MET A 1 47.87 -9.25 10.85
C MET A 1 47.39 -8.17 9.86
N LYS A 2 46.91 -8.55 8.65
CA LYS A 2 46.37 -7.60 7.65
C LYS A 2 45.10 -8.08 6.94
N LYS A 3 44.62 -9.29 7.25
CA LYS A 3 43.41 -9.90 6.63
C LYS A 3 42.13 -9.76 7.48
N LEU A 4 42.23 -9.23 8.70
CA LEU A 4 41.09 -9.06 9.63
C LEU A 4 40.40 -7.69 9.54
N ILE A 5 41.03 -6.69 8.90
CA ILE A 5 40.50 -5.32 8.84
C ILE A 5 39.43 -5.17 7.75
N VAL A 6 39.50 -5.95 6.66
CA VAL A 6 38.55 -5.85 5.54
C VAL A 6 37.17 -6.42 5.92
N SER A 7 37.11 -7.49 6.73
CA SER A 7 35.82 -8.05 7.17
C SER A 7 35.06 -7.13 8.13
N PHE A 8 35.74 -6.32 8.94
CA PHE A 8 35.09 -5.39 9.87
C PHE A 8 34.48 -4.18 9.14
N LEU A 9 35.09 -3.75 8.03
CA LEU A 9 34.57 -2.65 7.20
C LEU A 9 33.30 -3.05 6.43
N VAL A 10 33.20 -4.33 6.01
CA VAL A 10 32.02 -4.85 5.29
C VAL A 10 30.82 -5.07 6.23
N LEU A 11 31.05 -5.41 7.49
CA LEU A 11 29.99 -5.61 8.50
C LEU A 11 29.38 -4.30 9.03
N PHE A 12 30.09 -3.17 8.95
CA PHE A 12 29.56 -1.87 9.38
C PHE A 12 28.70 -1.17 8.31
N ILE A 13 28.87 -1.51 7.03
CA ILE A 13 28.08 -0.93 5.93
C ILE A 13 26.71 -1.62 5.78
N SER A 14 26.53 -2.84 6.31
CA SER A 14 25.26 -3.57 6.18
C SER A 14 24.17 -3.17 7.18
N GLN A 15 24.40 -2.18 8.06
CA GLN A 15 23.49 -1.82 9.15
C GLN A 15 22.56 -0.62 8.84
N TRP A 16 22.59 -0.05 7.63
CA TRP A 16 21.75 1.11 7.27
C TRP A 16 21.00 0.94 5.96
N ALA A 17 20.46 -0.25 5.73
CA ALA A 17 19.48 -0.47 4.67
C ALA A 17 18.17 -0.96 5.29
N ILE A 18 17.43 -0.06 5.95
CA ILE A 18 15.98 -0.24 5.96
C ILE A 18 15.57 -0.05 4.50
N ALA A 19 15.42 -1.16 3.78
CA ALA A 19 14.96 -1.14 2.41
C ALA A 19 13.61 -0.44 2.38
N GLN A 20 13.45 0.53 1.48
CA GLN A 20 12.15 1.09 1.18
C GLN A 20 11.26 -0.06 0.75
N GLN A 21 10.12 -0.22 1.41
CA GLN A 21 9.23 -1.36 1.15
C GLN A 21 7.78 -0.97 1.38
N ILE A 22 6.89 -1.80 0.86
CA ILE A 22 5.48 -1.78 1.25
C ILE A 22 5.43 -2.21 2.71
N GLY A 23 5.12 -1.28 3.61
CA GLY A 23 5.03 -1.58 5.03
C GLY A 23 3.65 -2.09 5.42
N ARG A 24 2.60 -1.45 4.89
CA ARG A 24 1.22 -1.76 5.27
C ARG A 24 0.22 -1.58 4.12
N VAL A 25 -0.87 -2.36 4.14
CA VAL A 25 -1.99 -2.27 3.20
C VAL A 25 -3.28 -2.24 4.03
N LEU A 26 -4.08 -1.19 3.82
CA LEU A 26 -5.27 -0.93 4.62
C LEU A 26 -6.52 -1.19 3.80
N PHE A 27 -7.48 -1.92 4.37
CA PHE A 27 -8.79 -2.14 3.80
C PHE A 27 -9.87 -1.49 4.64
N THR A 28 -10.81 -0.87 3.95
CA THR A 28 -12.08 -0.43 4.52
C THR A 28 -12.91 -1.62 5.01
N LYS A 29 -13.94 -1.35 5.81
CA LYS A 29 -14.89 -2.38 6.30
C LYS A 29 -15.61 -3.16 5.20
N ASN A 30 -15.65 -2.62 3.98
CA ASN A 30 -16.29 -3.22 2.80
C ASN A 30 -15.27 -3.85 1.83
N GLY A 31 -14.03 -4.08 2.30
CA GLY A 31 -12.97 -4.73 1.51
C GLY A 31 -12.36 -3.87 0.40
N GLN A 32 -12.74 -2.60 0.25
CA GLN A 32 -12.06 -1.68 -0.66
C GLN A 32 -10.68 -1.32 -0.11
N LEU A 33 -9.69 -1.22 -0.98
CA LEU A 33 -8.37 -0.72 -0.61
C LEU A 33 -8.49 0.76 -0.22
N GLU A 34 -8.02 1.08 0.99
CA GLU A 34 -7.94 2.44 1.52
C GLU A 34 -6.60 3.08 1.18
N SER A 35 -5.50 2.37 1.44
CA SER A 35 -4.16 2.84 1.06
C SER A 35 -3.12 1.71 1.05
N ILE A 36 -2.05 1.93 0.28
CA ILE A 36 -0.80 1.18 0.36
C ILE A 36 0.21 2.12 1.04
N GLU A 37 0.73 1.74 2.18
CA GLU A 37 1.66 2.55 2.95
C GLU A 37 3.09 2.09 2.74
N MET A 38 3.92 3.05 2.36
CA MET A 38 5.36 2.89 2.24
C MET A 38 6.01 3.26 3.57
N GLU A 39 6.86 2.38 4.09
CA GLU A 39 7.75 2.70 5.20
C GLU A 39 9.06 3.21 4.63
N LEU A 40 9.42 4.44 5.02
CA LEU A 40 10.63 5.14 4.63
C LEU A 40 11.57 5.25 5.85
N PRO A 41 12.84 5.64 5.65
CA PRO A 41 13.74 5.94 6.75
C PRO A 41 13.17 6.97 7.74
N GLU A 42 13.77 7.02 8.94
CA GLU A 42 13.35 7.95 10.00
C GLU A 42 11.88 7.79 10.43
N THR A 43 11.33 6.57 10.29
CA THR A 43 9.96 6.22 10.65
C THR A 43 8.88 6.97 9.86
N VAL A 44 9.24 7.54 8.71
CA VAL A 44 8.27 8.20 7.84
C VAL A 44 7.37 7.15 7.19
N VAL A 45 6.07 7.41 7.24
CA VAL A 45 5.06 6.64 6.53
C VAL A 45 4.45 7.51 5.46
N LEU A 46 4.29 6.93 4.27
CA LEU A 46 3.70 7.60 3.12
C LEU A 46 2.56 6.75 2.58
N LYS A 47 1.33 7.28 2.66
CA LYS A 47 0.11 6.61 2.24
C LYS A 47 -0.17 6.90 0.77
N LEU A 48 -0.25 5.83 0.00
CA LEU A 48 -0.55 5.86 -1.42
C LEU A 48 -1.97 5.40 -1.69
N SER A 49 -2.65 6.12 -2.59
CA SER A 49 -3.87 5.63 -3.21
C SER A 49 -3.58 4.51 -4.22
N LYS A 50 -4.63 3.79 -4.64
CA LYS A 50 -4.52 2.72 -5.65
C LYS A 50 -3.93 3.19 -6.97
N ASP A 51 -4.07 4.47 -7.30
CA ASP A 51 -3.64 5.10 -8.54
C ASP A 51 -2.33 5.88 -8.39
N GLY A 52 -1.63 5.72 -7.27
CA GLY A 52 -0.28 6.23 -7.07
C GLY A 52 -0.19 7.71 -6.71
N GLN A 53 -1.22 8.28 -6.09
CA GLN A 53 -1.16 9.61 -5.48
C GLN A 53 -0.83 9.49 -3.99
N ILE A 54 -0.12 10.48 -3.45
CA ILE A 54 0.15 10.58 -2.02
C ILE A 54 -1.06 11.22 -1.36
N SER A 55 -1.75 10.48 -0.50
CA SER A 55 -2.92 11.00 0.24
C SER A 55 -2.54 11.60 1.59
N GLN A 56 -1.52 11.04 2.24
CA GLN A 56 -1.04 11.49 3.54
C GLN A 56 0.39 10.99 3.75
N TRP A 57 1.18 11.73 4.53
CA TRP A 57 2.50 11.28 4.97
C TRP A 57 2.86 11.93 6.31
N GLY A 58 3.86 11.40 7.00
CA GLY A 58 4.35 11.95 8.27
C GLY A 58 5.18 10.95 9.05
N ALA A 59 5.66 11.34 10.23
CA ALA A 59 6.41 10.48 11.12
C ALA A 59 5.49 9.56 11.92
N ASN A 60 5.86 8.28 12.02
CA ASN A 60 5.16 7.31 12.85
C ASN A 60 5.77 7.26 14.25
N ARG A 61 5.17 8.01 15.18
CA ARG A 61 5.57 8.02 16.60
C ARG A 61 5.51 6.65 17.28
N TYR A 62 4.67 5.74 16.79
CA TYR A 62 4.51 4.40 17.33
C TYR A 62 5.23 3.33 16.50
N ALA A 63 6.30 3.70 15.79
CA ALA A 63 7.17 2.73 15.16
C ALA A 63 7.62 1.68 16.21
N GLY A 64 7.37 0.40 15.92
CA GLY A 64 7.64 -0.71 16.85
C GLY A 64 6.63 -0.92 18.00
N ARG A 65 5.54 -0.14 18.09
CA ARG A 65 4.45 -0.34 19.08
C ARG A 65 3.12 -0.70 18.42
N ASP A 66 2.12 -0.96 19.28
CA ASP A 66 0.79 -1.53 19.01
C ASP A 66 0.18 -1.13 17.64
N GLU A 67 -0.22 -2.13 16.87
CA GLU A 67 -0.40 -2.01 15.42
C GLU A 67 -1.67 -1.23 15.02
N ILE A 68 -2.63 -1.13 15.94
CA ILE A 68 -3.92 -0.46 15.74
C ILE A 68 -3.80 1.07 15.88
N LEU A 69 -2.85 1.57 16.69
CA LEU A 69 -2.72 3.01 17.01
C LEU A 69 -2.00 3.83 15.93
N ARG A 70 -1.52 3.21 14.86
CA ARG A 70 -0.75 3.83 13.75
C ARG A 70 -1.57 4.72 12.80
N GLU A 71 -2.72 5.26 13.22
CA GLU A 71 -3.60 6.05 12.34
C GLU A 71 -3.21 7.52 12.28
N LYS A 72 -2.68 8.05 13.39
CA LYS A 72 -2.23 9.44 13.48
C LYS A 72 -0.74 9.53 13.12
N LEU A 73 -0.45 10.20 12.01
CA LEU A 73 0.91 10.56 11.62
C LEU A 73 1.23 11.94 12.21
N ASP A 74 2.37 12.03 12.88
CA ASP A 74 2.89 13.30 13.38
C ASP A 74 3.61 14.05 12.25
N PRO A 75 3.70 15.39 12.31
CA PRO A 75 4.50 16.15 11.35
C PRO A 75 5.94 15.64 11.36
N TYR A 76 6.47 15.36 10.17
CA TYR A 76 7.88 15.03 10.03
C TYR A 76 8.73 16.29 10.21
N VAL A 77 9.73 16.20 11.07
CA VAL A 77 10.57 17.36 11.48
C VAL A 77 11.82 17.54 10.61
N GLY A 78 12.11 16.60 9.71
CA GLY A 78 13.25 16.68 8.80
C GLY A 78 12.97 17.52 7.55
N ARG A 79 13.96 17.56 6.65
CA ARG A 79 13.87 18.33 5.39
C ARG A 79 12.83 17.71 4.46
N VAL A 80 11.97 18.55 3.89
CA VAL A 80 11.02 18.17 2.85
C VAL A 80 11.11 19.19 1.74
N GLU A 81 11.22 18.72 0.50
CA GLU A 81 11.25 19.58 -0.68
C GLU A 81 10.05 19.30 -1.56
N TYR A 82 9.64 20.33 -2.30
CA TYR A 82 8.53 20.27 -3.24
C TYR A 82 9.01 20.72 -4.62
N TYR A 83 8.38 20.16 -5.66
CA TYR A 83 8.50 20.67 -7.02
C TYR A 83 7.88 22.06 -7.11
N ARG A 84 8.61 22.98 -7.75
CA ARG A 84 8.33 24.41 -7.86
C ARG A 84 7.53 24.73 -9.12
N GLU A 85 7.13 25.99 -9.26
CA GLU A 85 6.38 26.48 -10.42
C GLU A 85 7.10 26.33 -11.77
N ASN A 86 8.43 26.28 -11.77
CA ASN A 86 9.21 26.10 -12.99
C ASN A 86 9.40 24.62 -13.38
N ASP A 87 8.94 23.67 -12.55
CA ASP A 87 8.99 22.25 -12.85
C ASP A 87 7.84 21.83 -13.80
N ASN A 88 7.79 20.55 -14.19
CA ASN A 88 6.75 20.06 -15.08
C ASN A 88 5.36 20.17 -14.43
N GLU A 89 4.38 20.66 -15.19
CA GLU A 89 3.01 20.92 -14.75
C GLU A 89 2.32 19.71 -14.08
N ALA A 90 2.65 18.48 -14.47
CA ALA A 90 2.00 17.27 -13.97
C ALA A 90 2.31 17.01 -12.47
N PHE A 91 3.36 17.63 -11.93
CA PHE A 91 3.81 17.40 -10.56
C PHE A 91 4.27 18.66 -9.81
N ARG A 92 3.92 19.87 -10.28
CA ARG A 92 4.13 21.11 -9.50
C ARG A 92 3.41 21.02 -8.14
N GLY A 93 4.06 21.53 -7.10
CA GLY A 93 3.55 21.48 -5.73
C GLY A 93 3.56 20.09 -5.08
N LYS A 94 3.97 19.03 -5.80
CA LYS A 94 4.12 17.68 -5.22
C LYS A 94 5.45 17.53 -4.50
N ILE A 95 5.52 16.56 -3.61
CA ILE A 95 6.69 16.28 -2.78
C ILE A 95 7.81 15.75 -3.65
N ARG A 96 8.94 16.45 -3.67
CA ARG A 96 10.15 16.05 -4.38
C ARG A 96 11.06 15.16 -3.53
N SER A 97 11.10 15.40 -2.22
CA SER A 97 11.89 14.58 -1.31
C SER A 97 11.41 14.68 0.14
N ILE A 98 11.63 13.62 0.90
CA ILE A 98 11.47 13.58 2.36
C ILE A 98 12.77 13.01 2.94
N GLY A 99 13.48 13.80 3.74
CA GLY A 99 14.82 13.48 4.20
C GLY A 99 15.76 13.26 3.02
N THR A 100 16.39 12.09 2.97
CA THR A 100 17.28 11.66 1.86
C THR A 100 16.54 10.94 0.73
N ILE A 101 15.23 10.69 0.88
CA ILE A 101 14.45 9.94 -0.09
C ILE A 101 13.88 10.87 -1.15
N ALA A 102 14.35 10.72 -2.39
CA ALA A 102 13.75 11.36 -3.55
C ALA A 102 12.44 10.69 -3.95
N ILE A 103 11.46 11.48 -4.36
CA ILE A 103 10.19 11.03 -4.93
C ILE A 103 10.08 11.67 -6.31
N THR A 104 9.90 10.84 -7.33
CA THR A 104 9.75 11.30 -8.72
C THR A 104 8.38 10.95 -9.25
N TYR A 105 7.94 11.67 -10.28
CA TYR A 105 6.64 11.50 -10.92
C TYR A 105 6.81 11.41 -12.44
N TYR A 106 5.82 10.83 -13.11
CA TYR A 106 5.71 10.90 -14.56
C TYR A 106 5.37 12.33 -15.00
N ALA A 107 6.10 12.83 -16.00
CA ALA A 107 5.92 14.16 -16.57
C ALA A 107 4.73 14.20 -17.54
N SER A 108 4.30 15.42 -17.93
CA SER A 108 3.21 15.60 -18.90
C SER A 108 3.51 15.06 -20.30
N PHE A 109 4.80 14.91 -20.67
CA PHE A 109 5.23 14.32 -21.93
C PHE A 109 5.46 12.80 -21.86
N ASP A 110 5.34 12.18 -20.67
CA ASP A 110 5.30 10.73 -20.55
C ASP A 110 3.92 10.20 -21.03
N ASN A 111 3.62 8.92 -20.79
CA ASN A 111 2.28 8.40 -21.07
C ASN A 111 1.22 9.24 -20.34
N PRO A 112 0.24 9.85 -21.03
CA PRO A 112 -0.79 10.68 -20.41
C PRO A 112 -1.59 9.96 -19.33
N ALA A 113 -1.72 8.63 -19.42
CA ALA A 113 -2.38 7.82 -18.40
C ALA A 113 -1.62 7.82 -17.06
N PHE A 114 -0.34 8.17 -17.06
CA PHE A 114 0.54 8.16 -15.89
C PHE A 114 0.96 9.55 -15.42
N ALA A 115 0.71 10.60 -16.20
CA ALA A 115 1.13 11.96 -15.88
C ALA A 115 0.75 12.34 -14.44
N GLY A 116 1.75 12.77 -13.67
CA GLY A 116 1.61 13.17 -12.27
C GLY A 116 1.48 12.01 -11.27
N LYS A 117 1.47 10.75 -11.69
CA LYS A 117 1.58 9.60 -10.79
C LYS A 117 3.02 9.40 -10.36
N ILE A 118 3.21 8.79 -9.19
CA ILE A 118 4.54 8.45 -8.69
C ILE A 118 5.25 7.54 -9.70
N LYS A 119 6.49 7.85 -10.02
CA LYS A 119 7.36 7.04 -10.86
C LYS A 119 8.37 6.27 -10.02
N SER A 120 8.91 6.92 -9.00
CA SER A 120 9.77 6.25 -8.02
C SER A 120 9.71 6.89 -6.64
N ILE A 121 10.02 6.07 -5.62
CA ILE A 121 10.32 6.52 -4.26
C ILE A 121 11.66 5.88 -3.89
N GLY A 122 12.71 6.70 -3.83
CA GLY A 122 14.11 6.26 -3.81
C GLY A 122 14.40 5.22 -4.89
N SER A 123 14.78 4.01 -4.48
CA SER A 123 15.09 2.90 -5.39
C SER A 123 13.87 2.12 -5.87
N LEU A 124 12.70 2.29 -5.24
CA LEU A 124 11.48 1.61 -5.67
C LEU A 124 10.90 2.26 -6.91
N GLN A 125 10.74 1.47 -7.97
CA GLN A 125 10.06 1.87 -9.20
C GLN A 125 8.58 1.50 -9.14
N PHE A 126 7.75 2.32 -9.77
CA PHE A 126 6.30 2.11 -9.86
C PHE A 126 5.88 1.92 -11.32
N ASP A 127 5.03 0.95 -11.56
CA ASP A 127 4.34 0.78 -12.85
C ASP A 127 2.83 0.75 -12.64
N TYR A 128 2.09 1.04 -13.71
CA TYR A 128 0.65 1.20 -13.69
C TYR A 128 -0.03 0.44 -14.82
N TYR A 129 -1.27 0.03 -14.58
CA TYR A 129 -2.13 -0.48 -15.63
C TYR A 129 -2.63 0.65 -16.53
N THR A 130 -2.79 0.33 -17.81
CA THR A 130 -3.37 1.20 -18.83
C THR A 130 -4.78 0.76 -19.17
N LEU A 131 -5.49 1.56 -19.97
CA LEU A 131 -6.80 1.18 -20.50
C LEU A 131 -6.76 -0.11 -21.33
N ARG A 132 -5.61 -0.42 -21.98
CA ARG A 132 -5.44 -1.62 -22.79
C ARG A 132 -5.41 -2.90 -21.95
N ASP A 133 -5.05 -2.79 -20.67
CA ASP A 133 -4.98 -3.94 -19.78
C ASP A 133 -6.40 -4.37 -19.33
N ASN A 134 -7.15 -3.46 -18.69
CA ASN A 134 -8.54 -3.68 -18.32
C ASN A 134 -9.19 -2.39 -17.82
N GLU A 135 -10.48 -2.19 -18.11
CA GLU A 135 -11.20 -1.00 -17.65
C GLU A 135 -11.36 -0.92 -16.13
N ALA A 136 -11.54 -2.05 -15.44
CA ALA A 136 -11.84 -2.09 -14.01
C ALA A 136 -10.70 -1.57 -13.12
N PHE A 137 -9.46 -1.62 -13.63
CA PHE A 137 -8.26 -1.23 -12.88
C PHE A 137 -7.31 -0.33 -13.68
N LYS A 138 -7.80 0.31 -14.75
CA LYS A 138 -7.01 1.29 -15.51
C LYS A 138 -6.47 2.37 -14.58
N GLY A 139 -5.18 2.65 -14.70
CA GLY A 139 -4.47 3.61 -13.86
C GLY A 139 -4.14 3.13 -12.45
N ASN A 140 -4.58 1.94 -12.01
CA ASN A 140 -4.13 1.39 -10.74
C ASN A 140 -2.65 0.97 -10.81
N ILE A 141 -1.98 0.98 -9.67
CA ILE A 141 -0.61 0.48 -9.52
C ILE A 141 -0.58 -1.00 -9.92
N LYS A 142 0.32 -1.33 -10.84
CA LYS A 142 0.61 -2.68 -11.34
C LYS A 142 1.79 -3.30 -10.63
N ARG A 143 2.78 -2.49 -10.22
CA ARG A 143 4.00 -2.98 -9.58
C ARG A 143 4.63 -1.92 -8.70
N ILE A 144 5.19 -2.35 -7.57
CA ILE A 144 6.05 -1.53 -6.69
C ILE A 144 7.33 -2.32 -6.42
N GLY A 145 8.46 -1.86 -6.98
CA GLY A 145 9.71 -2.61 -6.95
C GLY A 145 9.53 -4.01 -7.56
N ASN A 146 9.70 -5.05 -6.74
CA ASN A 146 9.55 -6.45 -7.15
C ASN A 146 8.16 -7.03 -6.81
N ALA A 147 7.27 -6.26 -6.21
CA ALA A 147 5.93 -6.72 -5.86
C ALA A 147 4.93 -6.39 -6.97
N ASP A 148 4.50 -7.40 -7.70
CA ASP A 148 3.38 -7.28 -8.64
C ASP A 148 2.06 -7.12 -7.89
N ILE A 149 1.18 -6.25 -8.39
CA ILE A 149 -0.11 -5.93 -7.79
C ILE A 149 -1.20 -6.25 -8.79
N ALA A 150 -2.05 -7.23 -8.47
CA ALA A 150 -3.16 -7.62 -9.33
C ALA A 150 -4.49 -7.10 -8.78
N TRP A 151 -5.45 -6.88 -9.68
CA TRP A 151 -6.80 -6.41 -9.38
C TRP A 151 -7.83 -7.31 -10.05
N TYR A 152 -9.05 -7.33 -9.50
CA TYR A 152 -10.18 -8.01 -10.13
C TYR A 152 -10.61 -7.24 -11.39
N SER A 153 -10.76 -7.98 -12.49
CA SER A 153 -11.01 -7.52 -13.85
C SER A 153 -12.50 -7.36 -14.15
N THR A 154 -12.83 -6.79 -15.30
CA THR A 154 -14.21 -6.77 -15.83
C THR A 154 -14.83 -8.15 -16.06
N PHE A 155 -14.04 -9.23 -16.10
CA PHE A 155 -14.52 -10.60 -16.24
C PHE A 155 -14.90 -11.25 -14.91
N ASP A 156 -14.52 -10.64 -13.79
CA ASP A 156 -14.88 -11.09 -12.45
C ASP A 156 -16.29 -10.58 -12.06
N LEU A 157 -16.84 -11.11 -10.96
CA LEU A 157 -18.13 -10.67 -10.41
C LEU A 157 -18.14 -9.14 -10.21
N ASP A 158 -19.29 -8.52 -10.48
CA ASP A 158 -19.43 -7.06 -10.56
C ASP A 158 -19.00 -6.36 -9.27
N ASP A 159 -19.31 -6.95 -8.11
CA ASP A 159 -18.98 -6.44 -6.79
C ASP A 159 -17.50 -6.65 -6.38
N LEU A 160 -16.75 -7.40 -7.18
CA LEU A 160 -15.30 -7.58 -7.03
C LEU A 160 -14.49 -6.65 -7.94
N LYS A 161 -15.06 -6.18 -9.05
CA LYS A 161 -14.35 -5.39 -10.07
C LYS A 161 -13.57 -4.24 -9.45
N GLY A 162 -12.29 -4.15 -9.82
CA GLY A 162 -11.39 -3.09 -9.35
C GLY A 162 -10.92 -3.22 -7.89
N LYS A 163 -11.32 -4.27 -7.16
CA LYS A 163 -10.73 -4.59 -5.84
C LYS A 163 -9.34 -5.18 -5.99
N LEU A 164 -8.53 -5.03 -4.93
CA LEU A 164 -7.19 -5.56 -4.86
C LEU A 164 -7.22 -7.09 -4.78
N LYS A 165 -6.57 -7.78 -5.71
CA LYS A 165 -6.58 -9.24 -5.82
C LYS A 165 -5.32 -9.89 -5.24
N SER A 166 -4.16 -9.25 -5.40
CA SER A 166 -2.92 -9.71 -4.77
C SER A 166 -1.87 -8.61 -4.69
N ILE A 167 -0.90 -8.79 -3.78
CA ILE A 167 0.37 -8.06 -3.77
C ILE A 167 1.48 -9.10 -3.59
N GLY A 168 2.40 -9.15 -4.56
CA GLY A 168 3.38 -10.23 -4.69
C GLY A 168 2.70 -11.61 -4.62
N ASN A 169 3.21 -12.47 -3.75
CA ASN A 169 2.69 -13.83 -3.55
C ASN A 169 1.50 -13.91 -2.57
N THR A 170 0.98 -12.77 -2.10
CA THR A 170 -0.14 -12.73 -1.16
C THR A 170 -1.46 -12.50 -1.90
N SER A 171 -2.30 -13.53 -1.98
CA SER A 171 -3.67 -13.43 -2.54
C SER A 171 -4.65 -12.81 -1.55
N ILE A 172 -5.62 -12.03 -2.06
CA ILE A 172 -6.71 -11.44 -1.27
C ILE A 172 -8.05 -11.87 -1.90
N THR A 173 -8.93 -12.42 -1.08
CA THR A 173 -10.28 -12.84 -1.50
C THR A 173 -11.35 -12.13 -0.71
N TYR A 174 -12.57 -12.12 -1.25
CA TYR A 174 -13.71 -11.39 -0.71
C TYR A 174 -14.94 -12.28 -0.66
N TYR A 175 -15.84 -11.97 0.26
CA TYR A 175 -17.22 -12.41 0.16
C TYR A 175 -17.87 -11.65 -1.01
N SER A 176 -18.52 -12.36 -1.92
CA SER A 176 -19.10 -11.76 -3.12
C SER A 176 -20.60 -11.56 -3.00
N SER A 177 -21.22 -11.09 -4.07
CA SER A 177 -22.67 -11.00 -4.25
C SER A 177 -23.39 -12.35 -4.13
N LEU A 178 -22.67 -13.47 -4.19
CA LEU A 178 -23.21 -14.82 -4.00
C LEU A 178 -23.25 -15.23 -2.51
N ASP A 179 -22.59 -14.48 -1.64
CA ASP A 179 -22.58 -14.72 -0.20
C ASP A 179 -23.69 -13.91 0.53
N ASP A 180 -23.78 -14.12 1.84
CA ASP A 180 -24.78 -13.48 2.70
C ASP A 180 -24.76 -11.94 2.62
N THR A 181 -25.94 -11.33 2.63
CA THR A 181 -26.12 -9.88 2.42
C THR A 181 -25.46 -9.00 3.48
N PHE A 182 -25.20 -9.53 4.68
CA PHE A 182 -24.52 -8.81 5.76
C PHE A 182 -22.99 -8.84 5.64
N ILE A 183 -22.43 -9.74 4.82
CA ILE A 183 -20.99 -9.97 4.73
C ILE A 183 -20.43 -9.72 3.33
N ARG A 184 -21.28 -9.67 2.30
CA ARG A 184 -20.86 -9.39 0.93
C ARG A 184 -19.98 -8.15 0.83
N GLY A 185 -18.95 -8.25 0.01
CA GLY A 185 -17.92 -7.24 -0.21
C GLY A 185 -16.76 -7.26 0.79
N LYS A 186 -16.94 -7.81 2.01
CA LYS A 186 -15.90 -7.85 3.04
C LYS A 186 -14.73 -8.76 2.65
N VAL A 187 -13.54 -8.49 3.20
CA VAL A 187 -12.35 -9.34 3.01
C VAL A 187 -12.64 -10.72 3.59
N LYS A 188 -12.44 -11.78 2.82
CA LYS A 188 -12.64 -13.17 3.23
C LYS A 188 -11.33 -13.84 3.61
N SER A 189 -10.25 -13.57 2.87
CA SER A 189 -8.92 -14.03 3.24
C SER A 189 -7.80 -13.14 2.71
N ILE A 190 -6.66 -13.19 3.40
CA ILE A 190 -5.39 -12.59 2.98
C ILE A 190 -4.29 -13.64 3.19
N GLY A 191 -3.68 -14.10 2.09
CA GLY A 191 -2.83 -15.28 2.08
C GLY A 191 -3.58 -16.49 2.66
N GLY A 192 -2.96 -17.17 3.63
CA GLY A 192 -3.57 -18.29 4.36
C GLY A 192 -4.49 -17.89 5.52
N SER A 193 -4.69 -16.59 5.79
CA SER A 193 -5.49 -16.12 6.93
C SER A 193 -6.93 -15.82 6.51
N THR A 194 -7.91 -16.32 7.26
CA THR A 194 -9.34 -16.14 6.96
C THR A 194 -10.03 -15.20 7.95
N TYR A 195 -11.04 -14.49 7.47
CA TYR A 195 -11.94 -13.64 8.27
C TYR A 195 -13.35 -14.19 8.19
N GLN A 196 -13.98 -14.42 9.34
CA GLN A 196 -15.37 -14.85 9.41
C GLN A 196 -16.21 -13.76 10.04
N TYR A 197 -17.43 -13.58 9.54
CA TYR A 197 -18.37 -12.57 10.01
C TYR A 197 -19.68 -13.24 10.41
N TYR A 198 -20.41 -12.58 11.30
CA TYR A 198 -21.78 -12.99 11.61
C TYR A 198 -22.69 -12.72 10.40
N THR A 199 -23.53 -13.70 10.08
CA THR A 199 -24.40 -13.76 8.90
C THR A 199 -25.85 -13.45 9.25
N SER A 200 -26.76 -13.51 8.27
CA SER A 200 -28.20 -13.39 8.52
C SER A 200 -28.76 -14.45 9.49
N PHE A 201 -28.09 -15.59 9.65
CA PHE A 201 -28.46 -16.65 10.59
C PHE A 201 -28.08 -16.36 12.04
N ASP A 202 -27.19 -15.40 12.28
CA ASP A 202 -26.78 -15.00 13.62
C ASP A 202 -27.71 -13.92 14.20
N ARG A 203 -27.53 -13.63 15.50
CA ARG A 203 -28.32 -12.62 16.23
C ARG A 203 -28.24 -11.26 15.54
N LYS A 204 -29.37 -10.56 15.47
CA LYS A 204 -29.55 -9.34 14.66
C LYS A 204 -28.52 -8.26 14.98
N GLU A 205 -28.16 -8.11 16.25
CA GLU A 205 -27.19 -7.15 16.77
C GLU A 205 -25.72 -7.45 16.41
N LEU A 206 -25.43 -8.68 15.98
CA LEU A 206 -24.07 -9.10 15.62
C LEU A 206 -23.80 -9.11 14.12
N ARG A 207 -24.84 -9.08 13.28
CA ARG A 207 -24.73 -9.32 11.83
C ARG A 207 -23.75 -8.36 11.16
N GLY A 208 -22.87 -8.91 10.33
CA GLY A 208 -21.82 -8.18 9.64
C GLY A 208 -20.60 -7.84 10.52
N LEU A 209 -20.66 -8.00 11.84
CA LEU A 209 -19.50 -7.83 12.71
C LEU A 209 -18.52 -9.00 12.53
N LEU A 210 -17.24 -8.74 12.81
CA LEU A 210 -16.22 -9.77 12.79
C LEU A 210 -16.52 -10.83 13.87
N LYS A 211 -16.62 -12.08 13.45
CA LYS A 211 -16.79 -13.25 14.31
C LYS A 211 -15.44 -13.87 14.67
N SER A 212 -14.54 -13.99 13.70
CA SER A 212 -13.17 -14.46 13.93
C SER A 212 -12.20 -13.95 12.85
N GLY A 213 -10.93 -13.80 13.21
CA GLY A 213 -9.88 -13.23 12.37
C GLY A 213 -9.09 -12.15 13.10
N GLN A 214 -7.86 -11.89 12.67
CA GLN A 214 -7.00 -10.87 13.28
C GLN A 214 -7.08 -9.56 12.45
N PRO A 215 -7.47 -8.42 13.04
CA PRO A 215 -7.57 -7.15 12.32
C PRO A 215 -6.30 -6.73 11.61
N VAL A 216 -5.15 -7.01 12.24
CA VAL A 216 -3.84 -6.77 11.66
C VAL A 216 -3.09 -8.09 11.54
N ARG A 217 -2.46 -8.31 10.39
CA ARG A 217 -1.61 -9.48 10.16
C ARG A 217 -0.44 -9.17 9.25
N THR A 218 0.72 -9.72 9.56
CA THR A 218 1.88 -9.68 8.64
C THR A 218 1.90 -10.93 7.77
N VAL A 219 1.94 -10.76 6.45
CA VAL A 219 2.07 -11.84 5.46
C VAL A 219 3.13 -11.43 4.44
N ASN A 220 4.13 -12.29 4.20
CA ASN A 220 5.26 -12.00 3.29
C ASN A 220 5.95 -10.65 3.56
N GLY A 221 6.12 -10.29 4.84
CA GLY A 221 6.76 -9.04 5.25
C GLY A 221 5.88 -7.78 5.16
N ILE A 222 4.65 -7.88 4.65
CA ILE A 222 3.71 -6.77 4.52
C ILE A 222 2.63 -6.89 5.61
N LYS A 223 2.32 -5.78 6.29
CA LYS A 223 1.20 -5.72 7.23
C LYS A 223 -0.11 -5.47 6.48
N TYR A 224 -1.14 -6.23 6.78
CA TYR A 224 -2.48 -6.02 6.26
C TYR A 224 -3.40 -5.68 7.42
N LEU A 225 -4.11 -4.56 7.31
CA LEU A 225 -5.10 -4.10 8.28
C LEU A 225 -6.48 -4.12 7.62
N VAL A 226 -7.41 -4.82 8.23
CA VAL A 226 -8.82 -4.87 7.79
C VAL A 226 -9.68 -4.19 8.85
N ARG A 227 -10.40 -3.14 8.47
CA ARG A 227 -11.39 -2.50 9.33
C ARG A 227 -12.64 -3.38 9.42
N PHE A 228 -13.35 -3.32 10.55
CA PHE A 228 -14.59 -4.08 10.76
C PHE A 228 -15.72 -3.20 11.24
#